data_AF-A0A7R9MVR9-F1
#
_entry.id   AF-A0A7R9MVR9-F1
#
_cell.length_a   1.000
_cell.length_b   1.000
_cell.length_c   1.000
_cell.angle_alpha   90.00
_cell.angle_beta   90.00
_cell.angle_gamma   90.00
#
_symmetry.space_group_name_H-M   'P 1'
#
loop_
_entity.id
_entity.type
_entity.pdbx_description
1 polymer ?
#
loop_
_entity_poly.entity_id
_entity_poly.type
_entity_poly.pdbx_seq_one_letter_code
_entity_poly.pdbx_strand_id
1 'polypeptide(L)'
;MDDTKSDFNLRRVAEEVMDSETKKKSVWSDSDDYIDVSDAMKDCRKLPKRVAKEDKYKDYLENKFNDLYKTPKWAQMADKDKSSDDSDSDEDVDQTAQRFKARPQGLDKRFLAFKKCTHLTNDHKMKSSLNCVEFHPTSTVAMVSAPNGTVRLFQVDGKINARIQSIQFKDFMIETA
;
A
#
# COMPACT_ATOMS: atom_id res chain seq x y z
N MET A 1 47.83 51.58 -9.36
CA MET A 1 46.49 51.95 -8.87
C MET A 1 45.53 51.14 -9.73
N ASP A 2 45.45 49.81 -9.58
CA ASP A 2 44.96 48.98 -8.46
C ASP A 2 43.46 49.13 -8.20
N ASP A 3 42.60 48.59 -9.06
CA ASP A 3 41.15 48.58 -8.81
C ASP A 3 40.41 47.27 -9.20
N THR A 4 41.09 46.19 -9.63
CA THR A 4 40.42 44.93 -10.03
C THR A 4 40.56 43.76 -9.05
N LYS A 5 41.33 43.90 -7.97
CA LYS A 5 41.48 42.87 -6.92
C LYS A 5 40.47 42.99 -5.78
N SER A 6 39.74 44.10 -5.67
CA SER A 6 38.71 44.34 -4.67
C SER A 6 37.41 43.59 -4.98
N ASP A 7 36.97 43.57 -6.24
CA ASP A 7 35.65 43.03 -6.61
C ASP A 7 35.56 41.50 -6.55
N PHE A 8 36.67 40.79 -6.80
CA PHE A 8 36.73 39.33 -6.66
C PHE A 8 36.69 38.90 -5.19
N ASN A 9 37.28 39.69 -4.29
CA ASN A 9 37.19 39.46 -2.85
C ASN A 9 35.82 39.86 -2.31
N LEU A 10 35.20 40.93 -2.83
CA LEU A 10 33.89 41.39 -2.38
C LEU A 10 32.77 40.40 -2.75
N ARG A 11 32.84 39.76 -3.92
CA ARG A 11 31.90 38.69 -4.32
C ARG A 11 32.05 37.42 -3.47
N ARG A 12 33.28 37.01 -3.16
CA ARG A 12 33.55 35.82 -2.35
C ARG A 12 33.14 36.02 -0.88
N VAL A 13 33.35 37.22 -0.35
CA VAL A 13 32.85 37.60 0.98
C VAL A 13 31.31 37.68 0.99
N ALA A 14 30.68 38.20 -0.06
CA ALA A 14 29.22 38.22 -0.16
C ALA A 14 28.59 36.81 -0.25
N GLU A 15 29.26 35.87 -0.92
CA GLU A 15 28.81 34.48 -1.06
C GLU A 15 29.00 33.68 0.25
N GLU A 16 30.07 33.94 1.02
CA GLU A 16 30.25 33.37 2.37
C GLU A 16 29.30 33.98 3.42
N VAL A 17 28.85 35.22 3.24
CA VAL A 17 27.91 35.89 4.18
C VAL A 17 26.47 35.40 3.97
N MET A 18 26.04 35.09 2.75
CA MET A 18 24.67 34.62 2.46
C MET A 18 24.38 33.18 2.92
N ASP A 19 25.39 32.31 3.03
CA ASP A 19 25.20 30.90 3.47
C ASP A 19 25.14 30.74 5.02
N SER A 20 25.20 31.86 5.74
CA SER A 20 25.23 31.88 7.21
C SER A 20 23.90 32.29 7.86
N GLU A 21 22.98 32.93 7.13
CA GLU A 21 21.81 33.57 7.72
C GLU A 21 20.57 32.67 7.91
N THR A 22 20.54 31.44 7.37
CA THR A 22 19.35 30.56 7.46
C THR A 22 19.60 29.20 8.13
N LYS A 23 20.66 29.05 8.92
CA LYS A 23 20.86 27.82 9.70
C LYS A 23 19.87 27.80 10.89
N LYS A 24 18.84 26.94 10.80
CA LYS A 24 17.90 26.69 11.91
C LYS A 24 18.68 26.30 13.15
N LYS A 25 18.43 27.02 14.25
CA LYS A 25 19.05 26.73 15.54
C LYS A 25 18.44 25.46 16.12
N SER A 26 19.27 24.64 16.76
CA SER A 26 18.79 23.47 17.49
C SER A 26 17.79 23.89 18.57
N VAL A 27 16.73 23.10 18.75
CA VAL A 27 15.69 23.36 19.75
C VAL A 27 16.14 22.93 21.16
N TRP A 28 17.13 22.05 21.24
CA TRP A 28 17.61 21.44 22.47
C TRP A 28 19.13 21.28 22.42
N SER A 29 19.75 21.34 23.60
CA SER A 29 21.19 21.16 23.83
C SER A 29 21.38 20.32 25.08
N ASP A 30 22.20 19.28 25.01
CA ASP A 30 22.58 18.46 26.17
C ASP A 30 23.84 19.04 26.83
N SER A 31 23.92 18.95 28.15
CA SER A 31 25.09 19.37 28.93
C SER A 31 26.32 18.47 28.71
N ASP A 32 26.12 17.21 28.29
CA ASP A 32 27.20 16.23 28.08
C ASP A 32 27.66 16.13 26.60
N ASP A 33 27.14 16.98 25.70
CA ASP A 33 27.50 16.97 24.26
C ASP A 33 28.91 17.53 23.98
N TYR A 34 29.61 18.05 24.99
CA TYR A 34 30.93 18.68 24.88
C TYR A 34 32.08 17.66 25.02
N ILE A 35 32.11 16.69 24.10
CA ILE A 35 33.16 15.67 24.06
C ILE A 35 34.10 15.94 22.88
N ASP A 36 35.39 16.00 23.17
CA ASP A 36 36.44 16.18 22.16
C ASP A 36 36.82 14.84 21.51
N VAL A 37 37.29 14.89 20.26
CA VAL A 37 37.72 13.70 19.51
C VAL A 37 38.81 12.92 20.24
N SER A 38 39.75 13.62 20.91
CA SER A 38 40.77 12.95 21.71
C SER A 38 40.19 12.15 22.86
N ASP A 39 39.07 12.62 23.43
CA ASP A 39 38.45 11.98 24.58
C ASP A 39 37.57 10.79 24.18
N ALA A 40 36.85 10.91 23.07
CA ALA A 40 36.01 9.83 22.53
C ALA A 40 36.82 8.71 21.87
N MET A 41 38.00 9.02 21.33
CA MET A 41 38.79 8.12 20.49
C MET A 41 40.13 7.71 21.11
N LYS A 42 40.22 7.70 22.47
CA LYS A 42 41.43 7.36 23.24
C LYS A 42 42.03 5.99 22.91
N ASP A 43 41.17 5.01 22.65
CA ASP A 43 41.58 3.63 22.38
C ASP A 43 42.09 3.42 20.94
N CYS A 44 41.93 4.42 20.07
CA CYS A 44 42.39 4.34 18.69
C CYS A 44 43.85 4.77 18.57
N ARG A 45 44.67 3.90 17.95
CA ARG A 45 46.11 4.13 17.77
C ARG A 45 46.44 5.39 16.94
N LYS A 46 45.54 5.81 16.05
CA LYS A 46 45.69 6.99 15.18
C LYS A 46 44.35 7.63 14.90
N LEU A 47 44.33 8.96 14.89
CA LEU A 47 43.18 9.72 14.43
C LEU A 47 43.06 9.67 12.89
N PRO A 48 41.83 9.75 12.36
CA PRO A 48 41.58 9.91 10.93
C PRO A 48 42.30 11.13 10.35
N LYS A 49 42.63 11.08 9.05
CA LYS A 49 43.23 12.23 8.35
C LYS A 49 42.24 13.41 8.36
N ARG A 50 42.75 14.62 8.64
CA ARG A 50 41.98 15.89 8.71
C ARG A 50 41.06 16.06 9.93
N VAL A 51 41.36 15.39 11.04
CA VAL A 51 40.67 15.57 12.32
C VAL A 51 41.70 15.98 13.39
N ALA A 52 41.46 17.10 14.06
CA ALA A 52 42.28 17.55 15.19
C ALA A 52 41.82 16.89 16.50
N LYS A 53 42.65 17.00 17.55
CA LYS A 53 42.33 16.40 18.85
C LYS A 53 41.24 17.19 19.58
N GLU A 54 41.27 18.50 19.40
CA GLU A 54 40.38 19.49 20.00
C GLU A 54 39.09 19.70 19.20
N ASP A 55 38.91 18.99 18.07
CA ASP A 55 37.67 19.04 17.32
C ASP A 55 36.55 18.39 18.13
N LYS A 56 35.33 18.92 18.02
CA LYS A 56 34.15 18.32 18.63
C LYS A 56 33.88 16.97 17.98
N TYR A 57 33.71 15.94 18.80
CA TYR A 57 33.51 14.58 18.30
C TYR A 57 32.22 14.45 17.47
N LYS A 58 31.17 15.21 17.83
CA LYS A 58 29.90 15.28 17.12
C LYS A 58 30.07 15.71 15.65
N ASP A 59 30.80 16.80 15.40
CA ASP A 59 30.99 17.35 14.07
C ASP A 59 31.76 16.37 13.16
N TYR A 60 32.73 15.64 13.73
CA TYR A 60 33.44 14.57 13.03
C TYR A 60 32.49 13.42 12.62
N LEU A 61 31.62 12.98 13.53
CA LEU A 61 30.66 11.92 13.24
C LEU A 61 29.62 12.34 12.19
N GLU A 62 29.13 13.58 12.24
CA GLU A 62 28.20 14.13 11.24
C GLU A 62 28.84 14.15 9.85
N ASN A 63 30.07 14.63 9.74
CA ASN A 63 30.81 14.64 8.47
C ASN A 63 31.07 13.22 7.94
N LYS A 64 31.45 12.29 8.82
CA LYS A 64 31.66 10.89 8.45
C LYS A 64 30.35 10.23 8.00
N PHE A 65 29.24 10.54 8.66
CA PHE A 65 27.92 10.06 8.29
C PHE A 65 27.50 10.61 6.92
N ASN A 66 27.70 11.90 6.66
CA ASN A 66 27.38 12.52 5.37
C ASN A 66 28.26 12.03 4.22
N ASP A 67 29.53 11.68 4.49
CA ASP A 67 30.43 11.07 3.50
C ASP A 67 29.99 9.64 3.13
N LEU A 68 29.53 8.86 4.12
CA LEU A 68 29.05 7.50 3.91
C LEU A 68 27.63 7.47 3.32
N TYR A 69 26.75 8.37 3.78
CA TYR A 69 25.35 8.50 3.41
C TYR A 69 25.05 9.95 3.04
N LYS A 70 25.09 10.24 1.73
CA LYS A 70 24.68 11.56 1.23
C LYS A 70 23.24 11.86 1.64
N THR A 71 22.97 13.10 2.03
CA THR A 71 21.63 13.55 2.41
C THR A 71 20.66 13.39 1.22
N PRO A 72 19.61 12.57 1.34
CA PRO A 72 18.65 12.36 0.25
C PRO A 72 17.77 13.59 0.06
N LYS A 73 17.24 13.78 -1.15
CA LYS A 73 16.43 14.96 -1.53
C LYS A 73 15.22 15.20 -0.64
N TRP A 74 14.58 14.14 -0.12
CA TRP A 74 13.43 14.26 0.78
C TRP A 74 13.79 14.79 2.18
N ALA A 75 15.06 14.69 2.57
CA ALA A 75 15.59 15.20 3.84
C ALA A 75 16.38 16.52 3.65
N GLN A 76 16.61 16.94 2.41
CA GLN A 76 17.17 18.25 2.14
C GLN A 76 16.12 19.30 2.49
N MET A 77 16.50 20.24 3.34
CA MET A 77 15.70 21.43 3.61
C MET A 77 15.83 22.37 2.42
N ALA A 78 15.26 22.00 1.26
CA ALA A 78 14.92 23.01 0.28
C ALA A 78 13.87 23.91 0.94
N ASP A 79 14.02 25.22 0.85
CA ASP A 79 12.99 26.15 1.24
C ASP A 79 11.70 25.66 0.60
N LYS A 80 10.76 25.24 1.46
CA LYS A 80 9.38 24.99 1.07
C LYS A 80 8.82 26.39 0.81
N ASP A 81 9.31 27.00 -0.26
CA ASP A 81 8.82 28.25 -0.78
C ASP A 81 7.32 28.04 -0.91
N LYS A 82 6.62 28.99 -0.30
CA LYS A 82 5.20 29.21 -0.45
C LYS A 82 4.89 29.45 -1.93
N SER A 83 4.99 28.41 -2.75
CA SER A 83 4.27 28.37 -4.01
C SER A 83 2.81 28.17 -3.63
N SER A 84 2.08 29.28 -3.69
CA SER A 84 0.69 29.37 -4.16
C SER A 84 -0.08 28.06 -3.98
N ASP A 85 -0.88 27.92 -2.93
CA ASP A 85 -2.33 28.21 -3.05
C ASP A 85 -2.87 27.73 -4.41
N ASP A 86 -3.59 26.59 -4.36
CA ASP A 86 -4.52 26.04 -5.36
C ASP A 86 -4.14 24.80 -6.22
N SER A 87 -3.32 23.85 -5.75
CA SER A 87 -3.14 22.57 -6.51
C SER A 87 -2.83 21.27 -5.72
N ASP A 88 -3.19 21.14 -4.43
CA ASP A 88 -2.83 19.94 -3.63
C ASP A 88 -4.03 19.18 -3.01
N SER A 89 -5.21 19.21 -3.64
CA SER A 89 -6.32 18.36 -3.13
C SER A 89 -6.13 16.87 -3.45
N ASP A 90 -5.33 16.51 -4.45
CA ASP A 90 -5.21 15.12 -4.92
C ASP A 90 -4.03 14.37 -4.26
N GLU A 91 -2.91 15.05 -3.94
CA GLU A 91 -1.77 14.41 -3.25
C GLU A 91 -2.10 13.99 -1.81
N ASP A 92 -2.94 14.76 -1.11
CA ASP A 92 -3.39 14.44 0.24
C ASP A 92 -4.26 13.17 0.28
N VAL A 93 -5.03 12.92 -0.79
CA VAL A 93 -5.83 11.70 -0.92
C VAL A 93 -4.93 10.49 -1.09
N ASP A 94 -3.89 10.58 -1.91
CA ASP A 94 -2.97 9.45 -2.15
C ASP A 94 -2.11 9.11 -0.92
N GLN A 95 -1.76 10.10 -0.10
CA GLN A 95 -1.02 9.89 1.15
C GLN A 95 -1.89 9.30 2.26
N THR A 96 -3.20 9.58 2.25
CA THR A 96 -4.14 9.21 3.32
C THR A 96 -4.96 7.94 2.98
N ALA A 97 -5.23 7.69 1.70
CA ALA A 97 -6.18 6.66 1.29
C ALA A 97 -5.59 5.23 1.37
N GLN A 98 -6.16 4.41 2.25
CA GLN A 98 -5.80 2.98 2.37
C GLN A 98 -6.62 2.07 1.43
N ARG A 99 -7.68 2.58 0.79
CA ARG A 99 -8.60 1.79 -0.05
C ARG A 99 -9.07 2.57 -1.28
N PHE A 100 -8.37 2.38 -2.40
CA PHE A 100 -8.67 3.01 -3.69
C PHE A 100 -9.86 2.39 -4.45
N LYS A 101 -10.51 1.35 -3.92
CA LYS A 101 -11.64 0.69 -4.59
C LYS A 101 -12.87 0.70 -3.69
N ALA A 102 -13.87 1.45 -4.11
CA ALA A 102 -15.21 1.38 -3.55
C ALA A 102 -15.83 0.01 -3.82
N ARG A 103 -16.76 -0.40 -2.95
CA ARG A 103 -17.56 -1.62 -3.18
C ARG A 103 -18.42 -1.38 -4.43
N PRO A 104 -18.34 -2.25 -5.46
CA PRO A 104 -19.14 -2.05 -6.66
C PRO A 104 -20.63 -2.16 -6.32
N GLN A 105 -21.43 -1.18 -6.74
CA GLN A 105 -22.90 -1.17 -6.59
C GLN A 105 -23.61 -1.89 -7.75
N GLY A 106 -22.95 -2.88 -8.37
CA GLY A 106 -23.48 -3.58 -9.52
C GLY A 106 -22.52 -4.61 -10.09
N LEU A 107 -22.97 -5.33 -11.12
CA LEU A 107 -22.15 -6.30 -11.83
C LEU A 107 -21.22 -5.58 -12.83
N ASP A 108 -19.97 -6.01 -12.90
CA ASP A 108 -19.02 -5.50 -13.88
C ASP A 108 -19.41 -5.98 -15.29
N LYS A 109 -19.32 -5.08 -16.29
CA LYS A 109 -19.72 -5.37 -17.68
C LYS A 109 -18.77 -6.31 -18.40
N ARG A 110 -17.53 -6.42 -17.93
CA ARG A 110 -16.44 -7.17 -18.58
C ARG A 110 -16.06 -8.42 -17.79
N PHE A 111 -16.11 -8.35 -16.46
CA PHE A 111 -15.67 -9.43 -15.59
C PHE A 111 -16.80 -9.99 -14.73
N LEU A 112 -17.24 -11.20 -15.04
CA LEU A 112 -18.20 -11.93 -14.21
C LEU A 112 -17.46 -12.62 -13.06
N ALA A 113 -17.66 -12.14 -11.84
CA ALA A 113 -17.21 -12.85 -10.63
C ALA A 113 -18.25 -13.94 -10.29
N PHE A 114 -17.91 -15.20 -10.55
CA PHE A 114 -18.73 -16.34 -10.17
C PHE A 114 -17.91 -17.36 -9.37
N LYS A 115 -18.60 -18.12 -8.50
CA LYS A 115 -18.00 -19.21 -7.73
C LYS A 115 -18.68 -20.51 -8.10
N LYS A 116 -17.88 -21.51 -8.48
CA LYS A 116 -18.40 -22.86 -8.69
C LYS A 116 -18.71 -23.48 -7.32
N CYS A 117 -19.98 -23.79 -7.10
CA CYS A 117 -20.45 -24.53 -5.92
C CYS A 117 -20.55 -26.04 -6.23
N THR A 118 -20.84 -26.83 -5.20
CA THR A 118 -21.06 -28.27 -5.38
C THR A 118 -22.30 -28.54 -6.24
N HIS A 119 -22.27 -29.64 -6.99
CA HIS A 119 -23.39 -30.02 -7.85
C HIS A 119 -24.64 -30.33 -7.01
N LEU A 120 -25.81 -29.93 -7.50
CA LEU A 120 -27.10 -30.18 -6.84
C LEU A 120 -27.39 -31.69 -6.75
N THR A 121 -27.05 -32.44 -7.79
CA THR A 121 -27.26 -33.90 -7.88
C THR A 121 -26.08 -34.72 -7.34
N ASN A 122 -25.19 -34.12 -6.54
CA ASN A 122 -23.98 -34.80 -6.08
C ASN A 122 -24.31 -36.00 -5.18
N ASP A 123 -25.23 -35.79 -4.23
CA ASP A 123 -25.70 -36.81 -3.28
C ASP A 123 -26.47 -37.95 -3.99
N HIS A 124 -27.34 -37.59 -4.93
CA HIS A 124 -28.13 -38.54 -5.70
C HIS A 124 -28.03 -38.28 -7.21
N LYS A 125 -27.03 -38.91 -7.83
CA LYS A 125 -26.83 -38.85 -9.27
C LYS A 125 -28.08 -39.32 -10.01
N MET A 126 -28.46 -38.58 -11.03
CA MET A 126 -29.49 -38.98 -11.98
C MET A 126 -28.85 -39.73 -13.15
N LYS A 127 -29.48 -40.84 -13.55
CA LYS A 127 -29.00 -41.69 -14.65
C LYS A 127 -29.53 -41.24 -16.02
N SER A 128 -30.48 -40.32 -16.04
CA SER A 128 -31.12 -39.75 -17.24
C SER A 128 -30.68 -38.31 -17.47
N SER A 129 -30.88 -37.81 -18.68
CA SER A 129 -30.82 -36.37 -18.97
C SER A 129 -31.85 -35.61 -18.11
N LEU A 130 -31.57 -34.33 -17.89
CA LEU A 130 -32.48 -33.41 -17.20
C LEU A 130 -33.26 -32.64 -18.24
N ASN A 131 -34.54 -32.41 -17.98
CA ASN A 131 -35.39 -31.68 -18.91
C ASN A 131 -35.61 -30.23 -18.46
N CYS A 132 -35.93 -30.01 -17.18
CA CYS A 132 -36.08 -28.68 -16.62
C CYS A 132 -35.52 -28.57 -15.21
N VAL A 133 -35.15 -27.34 -14.83
CA VAL A 133 -34.66 -26.96 -13.52
C VAL A 133 -35.35 -25.66 -13.13
N GLU A 134 -35.99 -25.64 -11.97
CA GLU A 134 -36.68 -24.46 -11.46
C GLU A 134 -36.32 -24.23 -9.98
N PHE A 135 -36.21 -22.96 -9.59
CA PHE A 135 -35.96 -22.57 -8.21
C PHE A 135 -37.24 -22.05 -7.59
N HIS A 136 -37.51 -22.47 -6.35
CA HIS A 136 -38.65 -21.92 -5.61
C HIS A 136 -38.43 -20.42 -5.38
N PRO A 137 -39.43 -19.56 -5.68
CA PRO A 137 -39.23 -18.10 -5.67
C PRO A 137 -38.89 -17.54 -4.28
N THR A 138 -39.34 -18.21 -3.22
CA THR A 138 -39.17 -17.74 -1.83
C THR A 138 -38.33 -18.66 -0.95
N SER A 139 -38.03 -19.87 -1.40
CA SER A 139 -37.37 -20.90 -0.59
C SER A 139 -36.08 -21.34 -1.25
N THR A 140 -35.11 -21.81 -0.46
CA THR A 140 -33.84 -22.35 -0.95
C THR A 140 -34.01 -23.80 -1.45
N VAL A 141 -34.96 -24.00 -2.35
CA VAL A 141 -35.31 -25.31 -2.92
C VAL A 141 -35.24 -25.21 -4.43
N ALA A 142 -34.65 -26.22 -5.06
CA ALA A 142 -34.63 -26.40 -6.50
C ALA A 142 -35.36 -27.68 -6.87
N MET A 143 -36.23 -27.58 -7.88
CA MET A 143 -36.86 -28.70 -8.54
C MET A 143 -36.08 -29.07 -9.79
N VAL A 144 -35.86 -30.36 -9.99
CA VAL A 144 -35.26 -30.89 -11.22
C VAL A 144 -36.14 -32.01 -11.75
N SER A 145 -36.50 -31.94 -13.03
CA SER A 145 -37.25 -32.99 -13.71
C SER A 145 -36.40 -33.74 -14.74
N ALA A 146 -36.76 -35.01 -14.93
CA ALA A 146 -36.22 -35.89 -15.94
C ALA A 146 -37.35 -36.38 -16.87
N PRO A 147 -37.04 -36.72 -18.13
CA PRO A 147 -38.04 -37.13 -19.13
C PRO A 147 -38.74 -38.45 -18.77
N ASN A 148 -38.19 -39.23 -17.84
CA ASN A 148 -38.78 -40.47 -17.33
C ASN A 148 -39.89 -40.25 -16.28
N GLY A 149 -40.44 -39.04 -16.19
CA GLY A 149 -41.46 -38.68 -15.20
C GLY A 149 -40.94 -38.53 -13.78
N THR A 150 -39.62 -38.47 -13.57
CA THR A 150 -39.04 -38.28 -12.23
C THR A 150 -38.84 -36.80 -11.93
N VAL A 151 -39.42 -36.33 -10.83
CA VAL A 151 -39.18 -35.00 -10.24
C VAL A 151 -38.43 -35.16 -8.94
N ARG A 152 -37.40 -34.34 -8.73
CA ARG A 152 -36.65 -34.30 -7.48
C ARG A 152 -36.57 -32.89 -6.93
N LEU A 153 -36.82 -32.77 -5.64
CA LEU A 153 -36.64 -31.53 -4.88
C LEU A 153 -35.35 -31.62 -4.10
N PHE A 154 -34.52 -30.59 -4.21
CA PHE A 154 -33.24 -30.46 -3.54
C PHE A 154 -33.17 -29.16 -2.76
N GLN A 155 -32.58 -29.21 -1.57
CA GLN A 155 -32.23 -28.01 -0.82
C GLN A 155 -30.94 -27.40 -1.40
N VAL A 156 -30.93 -26.09 -1.64
CA VAL A 156 -29.81 -25.36 -2.24
C VAL A 156 -29.02 -24.65 -1.13
N ASP A 157 -27.90 -25.26 -0.71
CA ASP A 157 -27.01 -24.73 0.34
C ASP A 157 -25.58 -24.47 -0.18
N GLY A 158 -25.23 -25.05 -1.34
CA GLY A 158 -23.93 -24.86 -1.99
C GLY A 158 -22.80 -25.74 -1.46
N LYS A 159 -23.07 -26.57 -0.42
CA LYS A 159 -22.16 -27.58 0.12
C LYS A 159 -22.69 -29.01 -0.09
N ILE A 160 -23.72 -29.40 0.65
CA ILE A 160 -24.24 -30.78 0.64
C ILE A 160 -25.32 -30.94 -0.42
N ASN A 161 -26.23 -29.95 -0.53
CA ASN A 161 -27.37 -29.96 -1.43
C ASN A 161 -28.27 -31.20 -1.26
N ALA A 162 -28.81 -31.41 -0.06
CA ALA A 162 -29.57 -32.62 0.28
C ALA A 162 -30.85 -32.77 -0.56
N ARG A 163 -31.18 -34.01 -0.93
CA ARG A 163 -32.45 -34.33 -1.58
C ARG A 163 -33.57 -34.35 -0.54
N ILE A 164 -34.61 -33.56 -0.78
CA ILE A 164 -35.80 -33.49 0.06
C ILE A 164 -36.76 -34.62 -0.33
N GLN A 165 -37.14 -34.67 -1.61
CA GLN A 165 -38.12 -35.63 -2.09
C GLN A 165 -37.83 -36.06 -3.52
N SER A 166 -38.23 -37.29 -3.85
CA SER A 166 -38.23 -37.81 -5.21
C SER A 166 -39.63 -38.33 -5.51
N ILE A 167 -40.26 -37.77 -6.54
CA ILE A 167 -41.59 -38.13 -7.01
C ILE A 167 -41.42 -38.75 -8.40
N GLN A 168 -42.11 -39.86 -8.66
CA GLN A 168 -42.09 -40.49 -9.97
C GLN A 168 -43.52 -40.62 -10.48
N PHE A 169 -43.80 -39.91 -11.57
CA PHE A 169 -45.03 -40.04 -12.32
C PHE A 169 -44.86 -41.18 -13.32
N LYS A 170 -45.70 -42.21 -13.19
CA LYS A 170 -45.70 -43.34 -14.11
C LYS A 170 -46.40 -42.91 -15.40
N ASP A 171 -45.77 -43.21 -16.54
CA ASP A 171 -46.31 -42.98 -17.89
C ASP A 171 -46.55 -41.51 -18.27
N PHE A 172 -45.97 -40.56 -17.52
CA PHE A 172 -46.00 -39.14 -17.85
C PHE A 172 -44.59 -38.59 -18.02
N MET A 173 -44.34 -37.99 -19.19
CA MET A 173 -43.12 -37.21 -19.43
C MET A 173 -43.34 -35.77 -18.97
N ILE A 174 -42.35 -35.20 -18.29
CA ILE A 174 -42.40 -33.82 -17.79
C ILE A 174 -41.56 -32.96 -18.71
N GLU A 175 -42.23 -32.16 -19.53
CA GLU A 175 -41.60 -31.32 -20.55
C GLU A 175 -41.15 -29.96 -20.01
N THR A 176 -41.91 -29.38 -19.09
CA THR A 176 -41.65 -28.06 -18.52
C THR A 176 -42.06 -28.06 -17.05
N ALA A 177 -41.34 -27.29 -16.24
CA ALA A 177 -41.63 -27.05 -14.83
C ALA A 177 -42.61 -25.87 -14.71
#